data_AF-A0A9D7U4H0-F1
#
_entry.id   AF-A0A9D7U4H0-F1
#
_cell.length_a   1.000
_cell.length_b   1.000
_cell.length_c   1.000
_cell.angle_alpha   90.00
_cell.angle_beta   90.00
_cell.angle_gamma   90.00
#
_symmetry.space_group_name_H-M   'P 1'
#
loop_
_entity.id
_entity.type
_entity.pdbx_description
1 polymer ?
#
loop_
_entity_poly.entity_id
_entity_poly.type
_entity_poly.pdbx_seq_one_letter_code
_entity_poly.pdbx_strand_id
1 'polypeptide(L)'
;MKTRLVFLITTALVATSCGLIDSDIKADENIGGTTVASGKVGNVYDLGGSIGLSAFKAEVKTLDDGVSSISGSMSVTDPKLLEFAKSSPDFKINGSNISVSKKFRITDKGIQNVLDDGNFTLIEYDGAVGDKYTHKIDGKKVTREITYKSTDNDYAWGFLDIKVMKVTETGRSIPGVKKLEYIFNHKFGIVGAKAYFDDGTEKIISIFSQN
;
A
#
# COMPACT_ATOMS: atom_id res chain seq x y z
N MET A 1 11.34 -67.74 23.80
CA MET A 1 11.33 -66.26 23.60
C MET A 1 10.59 -65.98 22.30
N LYS A 2 9.28 -65.69 22.38
CA LYS A 2 8.66 -64.37 22.14
C LYS A 2 8.81 -63.85 20.69
N THR A 3 7.85 -64.28 19.87
CA THR A 3 7.08 -63.56 18.85
C THR A 3 7.45 -62.10 18.56
N ARG A 4 7.55 -61.72 17.27
CA ARG A 4 6.55 -60.85 16.60
C ARG A 4 6.88 -60.54 15.13
N LEU A 5 5.91 -60.93 14.30
CA LEU A 5 5.52 -60.39 13.01
C LEU A 5 5.40 -58.85 13.09
N VAL A 6 6.01 -58.11 12.16
CA VAL A 6 5.71 -56.68 11.96
C VAL A 6 5.30 -56.48 10.50
N PHE A 7 3.98 -56.39 10.32
CA PHE A 7 3.34 -55.66 9.24
C PHE A 7 3.44 -54.17 9.54
N LEU A 8 3.85 -53.33 8.59
CA LEU A 8 3.55 -51.89 8.60
C LEU A 8 3.47 -51.43 7.13
N ILE A 9 2.30 -51.61 6.50
CA ILE A 9 1.31 -50.55 6.23
C ILE A 9 1.96 -49.35 5.53
N THR A 10 1.87 -49.39 4.21
CA THR A 10 1.88 -48.25 3.29
C THR A 10 0.97 -47.14 3.81
N THR A 11 1.55 -45.98 4.14
CA THR A 11 0.78 -44.75 4.32
C THR A 11 0.96 -43.94 3.05
N ALA A 12 -0.08 -43.90 2.22
CA ALA A 12 -0.19 -42.98 1.11
C ALA A 12 -0.10 -41.55 1.66
N LEU A 13 0.84 -40.75 1.13
CA LEU A 13 0.84 -39.30 1.28
C LEU A 13 -0.40 -38.78 0.55
N VAL A 14 -1.53 -38.73 1.24
CA VAL A 14 -2.69 -37.98 0.77
C VAL A 14 -2.33 -36.51 0.97
N ALA A 15 -2.01 -35.84 -0.12
CA ALA A 15 -1.90 -34.40 -0.17
C ALA A 15 -3.24 -33.79 0.29
N THR A 16 -3.28 -33.30 1.52
CA THR A 16 -4.39 -32.47 2.01
C THR A 16 -4.20 -31.06 1.49
N SER A 17 -4.45 -30.86 0.20
CA SER A 17 -4.79 -29.55 -0.35
C SER A 17 -6.26 -29.25 0.01
N CYS A 18 -6.52 -28.82 1.25
CA CYS A 18 -7.75 -28.15 1.64
C CYS A 18 -7.63 -27.71 3.10
N GLY A 19 -7.24 -26.45 3.30
CA GLY A 19 -7.09 -25.88 4.64
C GLY A 19 -6.70 -24.39 4.66
N LEU A 20 -7.03 -23.61 3.62
CA LEU A 20 -6.89 -22.15 3.64
C LEU A 20 -8.26 -21.53 3.40
N ILE A 21 -9.13 -21.65 4.39
CA ILE A 21 -10.26 -20.75 4.55
C ILE A 21 -9.61 -19.45 5.08
N ASP A 22 -9.71 -18.36 4.33
CA ASP A 22 -9.16 -17.01 4.62
C ASP A 22 -9.80 -16.33 5.87
N SER A 23 -10.22 -17.10 6.88
CA SER A 23 -10.83 -16.60 8.11
C SER A 23 -9.83 -15.99 9.10
N ASP A 24 -8.53 -16.23 8.92
CA ASP A 24 -7.50 -15.90 9.92
C ASP A 24 -6.63 -14.69 9.54
N ILE A 25 -7.02 -13.89 8.54
CA ILE A 25 -6.30 -12.65 8.23
C ILE A 25 -6.53 -11.66 9.38
N LYS A 26 -5.47 -11.42 10.15
CA LYS A 26 -5.46 -10.45 11.25
C LYS A 26 -4.87 -9.14 10.76
N ALA A 27 -5.44 -8.05 11.23
CA ALA A 27 -4.84 -6.73 11.08
C ALA A 27 -3.46 -6.68 11.76
N ASP A 28 -2.59 -5.81 11.24
CA ASP A 28 -1.26 -5.64 11.78
C ASP A 28 -1.28 -4.88 13.12
N GLU A 29 -0.32 -5.19 13.98
CA GLU A 29 -0.07 -4.40 15.19
C GLU A 29 0.36 -2.97 14.84
N ASN A 30 0.28 -2.06 15.82
CA ASN A 30 0.70 -0.68 15.60
C ASN A 30 2.20 -0.62 15.26
N ILE A 31 2.52 -0.01 14.12
CA ILE A 31 3.93 0.29 13.82
C ILE A 31 4.47 1.28 14.85
N GLY A 32 5.64 0.96 15.42
CA GLY A 32 6.32 1.80 16.40
C GLY A 32 7.08 2.98 15.76
N GLY A 33 7.91 3.63 16.56
CA GLY A 33 8.79 4.71 16.13
C GLY A 33 8.24 6.12 16.41
N THR A 34 8.97 7.12 15.92
CA THR A 34 8.63 8.54 16.08
C THR A 34 8.06 9.10 14.79
N THR A 35 7.01 9.92 14.89
CA THR A 35 6.41 10.58 13.71
C THR A 35 7.45 11.44 12.98
N VAL A 36 7.67 11.16 11.70
CA VAL A 36 8.60 11.90 10.83
C VAL A 36 7.95 13.17 10.27
N ALA A 37 8.77 14.07 9.70
CA ALA A 37 8.30 15.37 9.21
C ALA A 37 7.14 15.28 8.21
N SER A 38 7.16 14.28 7.33
CA SER A 38 6.09 14.02 6.35
C SER A 38 4.74 13.67 7.00
N GLY A 39 4.73 13.19 8.25
CA GLY A 39 3.53 12.89 9.02
C GLY A 39 3.03 14.03 9.92
N LYS A 40 3.70 15.17 9.97
CA LYS A 40 3.33 16.27 10.87
C LYS A 40 2.30 17.20 10.25
N VAL A 41 1.46 17.81 11.10
CA VAL A 41 0.43 18.80 10.69
C VAL A 41 1.07 19.90 9.85
N GLY A 42 0.37 20.26 8.77
CA GLY A 42 0.82 21.29 7.84
C GLY A 42 1.75 20.78 6.72
N ASN A 43 2.26 19.54 6.80
CA ASN A 43 2.93 18.95 5.64
C ASN A 43 1.94 18.78 4.49
N VAL A 44 2.40 19.12 3.28
CA VAL A 44 1.65 19.05 2.04
C VAL A 44 2.33 18.06 1.10
N TYR A 45 1.52 17.25 0.43
CA TYR A 45 1.91 16.41 -0.68
C TYR A 45 1.31 16.95 -1.98
N ASP A 46 2.14 17.06 -3.01
CA ASP A 46 1.77 17.49 -4.36
C ASP A 46 2.11 16.40 -5.39
N LEU A 47 1.58 16.47 -6.60
CA LEU A 47 2.01 15.61 -7.71
C LEU A 47 3.04 16.33 -8.57
N GLY A 48 4.02 15.56 -9.05
CA GLY A 48 4.69 15.93 -10.29
C GLY A 48 3.66 15.94 -11.40
N GLY A 49 3.63 17.01 -12.19
CA GLY A 49 2.66 17.18 -13.28
C GLY A 49 2.43 15.86 -14.02
N SER A 50 1.17 15.43 -14.08
CA SER A 50 0.78 14.11 -14.62
C SER A 50 -0.31 14.29 -15.66
N ILE A 51 -0.16 13.61 -16.80
CA ILE A 51 -1.16 13.66 -17.88
C ILE A 51 -2.46 13.07 -17.35
N GLY A 52 -3.54 13.84 -17.44
CA GLY A 52 -4.86 13.40 -17.00
C GLY A 52 -5.21 13.75 -15.55
N LEU A 53 -4.28 14.31 -14.77
CA LEU A 53 -4.47 14.70 -13.38
C LEU A 53 -4.01 16.15 -13.17
N SER A 54 -4.79 16.93 -12.43
CA SER A 54 -4.43 18.31 -12.09
C SER A 54 -4.89 18.69 -10.69
N ALA A 55 -4.32 19.78 -10.17
CA ALA A 55 -4.70 20.36 -8.89
C ALA A 55 -4.70 19.37 -7.72
N PHE A 56 -3.78 18.39 -7.75
CA PHE A 56 -3.62 17.51 -6.60
C PHE A 56 -2.99 18.28 -5.46
N LYS A 57 -3.61 18.20 -4.29
CA LYS A 57 -3.01 18.62 -3.04
C LYS A 57 -3.55 17.74 -1.94
N ALA A 58 -2.66 17.14 -1.15
CA ALA A 58 -3.03 16.46 0.08
C ALA A 58 -2.29 17.09 1.25
N GLU A 59 -2.95 17.23 2.40
CA GLU A 59 -2.40 17.91 3.57
C GLU A 59 -2.66 17.08 4.81
N VAL A 60 -1.65 17.02 5.70
CA VAL A 60 -1.81 16.50 7.05
C VAL A 60 -2.59 17.53 7.87
N LYS A 61 -3.87 17.24 8.12
CA LYS A 61 -4.80 18.14 8.83
C LYS A 61 -4.68 18.05 10.34
N THR A 62 -4.51 16.83 10.85
CA THR A 62 -4.38 16.58 12.28
C THR A 62 -3.30 15.52 12.53
N LEU A 63 -2.68 15.59 13.69
CA LEU A 63 -1.80 14.56 14.23
C LEU A 63 -2.22 14.35 15.68
N ASP A 64 -2.84 13.21 15.96
CA ASP A 64 -3.31 12.86 17.29
C ASP A 64 -2.87 11.43 17.61
N ASP A 65 -2.28 11.25 18.79
CA ASP A 65 -1.70 9.97 19.24
C ASP A 65 -0.84 9.26 18.17
N GLY A 66 0.01 10.01 17.47
CA GLY A 66 0.90 9.49 16.41
C GLY A 66 0.19 9.13 15.09
N VAL A 67 -1.11 9.39 14.96
CA VAL A 67 -1.92 9.15 13.76
C VAL A 67 -2.19 10.45 13.01
N SER A 68 -1.67 10.53 11.78
CA SER A 68 -1.87 11.63 10.84
C SER A 68 -3.18 11.44 10.07
N SER A 69 -4.06 12.44 10.10
CA SER A 69 -5.22 12.52 9.19
C SER A 69 -4.84 13.31 7.95
N ILE A 70 -4.81 12.65 6.79
CA ILE A 70 -4.41 13.25 5.52
C ILE A 70 -5.63 13.36 4.63
N SER A 71 -5.91 14.56 4.16
CA SER A 71 -7.02 14.82 3.23
C SER A 71 -6.49 15.47 1.96
N GLY A 72 -6.95 14.98 0.82
CA GLY A 72 -6.55 15.52 -0.47
C GLY A 72 -7.65 15.52 -1.50
N SER A 73 -7.43 16.31 -2.53
CA SER A 73 -8.31 16.43 -3.69
C SER A 73 -7.50 16.52 -4.97
N MET A 74 -8.07 16.05 -6.08
CA MET A 74 -7.54 16.22 -7.44
C MET A 74 -8.68 16.36 -8.44
N SER A 75 -8.37 16.90 -9.61
CA SER A 75 -9.23 16.82 -10.79
C SER A 75 -8.68 15.76 -11.75
N VAL A 76 -9.56 14.89 -12.22
CA VAL A 76 -9.23 13.78 -13.13
C VAL A 76 -9.92 14.01 -14.47
N THR A 77 -9.11 14.17 -15.52
CA THR A 77 -9.58 14.37 -16.89
C THR A 77 -9.46 13.11 -17.75
N ASP A 78 -8.61 12.17 -17.35
CA ASP A 78 -8.53 10.85 -17.99
C ASP A 78 -9.76 9.99 -17.62
N PRO A 79 -10.58 9.56 -18.61
CA PRO A 79 -11.78 8.78 -18.33
C PRO A 79 -11.52 7.43 -17.66
N LYS A 80 -10.41 6.76 -17.97
CA LYS A 80 -10.05 5.47 -17.36
C LYS A 80 -9.69 5.66 -15.89
N LEU A 81 -8.96 6.73 -15.55
CA LEU A 81 -8.65 7.06 -14.16
C LEU A 81 -9.90 7.48 -13.37
N LEU A 82 -10.85 8.16 -14.01
CA LEU A 82 -12.11 8.51 -13.38
C LEU A 82 -13.00 7.28 -13.13
N GLU A 83 -13.05 6.34 -14.07
CA GLU A 83 -13.75 5.07 -13.91
C GLU A 83 -13.13 4.23 -12.78
N PHE A 84 -11.80 4.13 -12.76
CA PHE A 84 -11.06 3.54 -11.65
C PHE A 84 -11.47 4.15 -10.31
N ALA A 85 -11.45 5.48 -10.20
CA ALA A 85 -11.75 6.13 -8.94
C ALA A 85 -13.23 5.95 -8.52
N LYS A 86 -14.16 5.91 -9.47
CA LYS A 86 -15.59 5.60 -9.20
C LYS A 86 -15.81 4.18 -8.69
N SER A 87 -14.92 3.25 -9.02
CA SER A 87 -15.02 1.85 -8.58
C SER A 87 -14.47 1.61 -7.17
N SER A 88 -13.79 2.60 -6.58
CA SER A 88 -13.24 2.49 -5.23
C SER A 88 -14.11 3.25 -4.22
N PRO A 89 -14.50 2.62 -3.09
CA PRO A 89 -15.26 3.30 -2.04
C PRO A 89 -14.43 4.35 -1.28
N ASP A 90 -13.11 4.39 -1.50
CA ASP A 90 -12.21 5.31 -0.82
C ASP A 90 -12.36 6.76 -1.29
N PHE A 91 -12.98 6.99 -2.45
CA PHE A 91 -13.07 8.28 -3.10
C PHE A 91 -14.47 8.89 -3.03
N LYS A 92 -14.53 10.18 -2.68
CA LYS A 92 -15.71 11.02 -2.89
C LYS A 92 -15.60 11.68 -4.26
N ILE A 93 -16.53 11.34 -5.15
CA ILE A 93 -16.55 11.81 -6.55
C ILE A 93 -17.59 12.92 -6.70
N ASN A 94 -17.18 14.04 -7.30
CA ASN A 94 -18.06 15.13 -7.74
C ASN A 94 -17.67 15.58 -9.16
N GLY A 95 -18.33 15.01 -10.17
CA GLY A 95 -17.95 15.21 -11.57
C GLY A 95 -16.56 14.63 -11.85
N SER A 96 -15.63 15.48 -12.28
CA SER A 96 -14.20 15.15 -12.47
C SER A 96 -13.35 15.38 -11.21
N ASN A 97 -13.92 15.94 -10.14
CA ASN A 97 -13.19 16.20 -8.91
C ASN A 97 -13.33 15.02 -7.95
N ILE A 98 -12.21 14.64 -7.38
CA ILE A 98 -12.08 13.48 -6.50
C ILE A 98 -11.44 13.94 -5.21
N SER A 99 -11.98 13.50 -4.08
CA SER A 99 -11.40 13.75 -2.77
C SER A 99 -11.32 12.49 -1.93
N VAL A 100 -10.32 12.43 -1.06
CA VAL A 100 -10.06 11.30 -0.18
C VAL A 100 -9.56 11.81 1.16
N SER A 101 -9.92 11.12 2.23
CA SER A 101 -9.38 11.34 3.57
C SER A 101 -9.01 9.99 4.17
N LYS A 102 -7.78 9.85 4.65
CA LYS A 102 -7.23 8.60 5.21
C LYS A 102 -6.37 8.90 6.42
N LYS A 103 -6.29 7.92 7.33
CA LYS A 103 -5.48 7.99 8.54
C LYS A 103 -4.25 7.10 8.39
N PHE A 104 -3.10 7.62 8.80
CA PHE A 104 -1.83 6.90 8.71
C PHE A 104 -1.02 7.07 9.98
N ARG A 105 -0.27 6.04 10.37
CA ARG A 105 0.95 6.22 11.16
C ARG A 105 2.11 6.37 10.19
N ILE A 106 2.87 7.45 10.31
CA ILE A 106 4.02 7.76 9.45
C ILE A 106 5.22 7.99 10.37
N THR A 107 6.05 6.97 10.55
CA THR A 107 7.16 6.97 11.51
C THR A 107 8.49 6.72 10.83
N ASP A 108 9.56 6.84 11.61
CA ASP A 108 10.92 6.44 11.21
C ASP A 108 11.09 4.92 11.07
N LYS A 109 10.08 4.12 11.46
CA LYS A 109 10.06 2.67 11.26
C LYS A 109 9.26 2.26 10.02
N GLY A 110 8.29 3.06 9.61
CA GLY A 110 7.53 2.77 8.40
C GLY A 110 6.24 3.56 8.28
N ILE A 111 5.35 3.06 7.43
CA ILE A 111 4.05 3.68 7.16
C ILE A 111 2.96 2.63 7.25
N GLN A 112 1.86 2.98 7.89
CA GLN A 112 0.74 2.09 8.12
C GLN A 112 -0.59 2.82 7.96
N ASN A 113 -1.57 2.20 7.30
CA ASN A 113 -2.94 2.71 7.30
C ASN A 113 -3.60 2.38 8.65
N VAL A 114 -4.35 3.32 9.18
CA VAL A 114 -5.22 3.10 10.35
C VAL A 114 -6.66 3.03 9.86
N LEU A 115 -7.22 1.83 9.80
CA LEU A 115 -8.59 1.57 9.35
C LEU A 115 -9.48 1.25 10.56
N ASP A 116 -10.79 1.33 10.36
CA ASP A 116 -11.77 1.06 11.43
C ASP A 116 -11.74 -0.42 11.88
N ASP A 117 -11.36 -1.33 10.99
CA ASP A 117 -11.27 -2.77 11.22
C ASP A 117 -9.83 -3.26 11.52
N GLY A 118 -8.90 -2.32 11.73
CA GLY A 118 -7.53 -2.60 12.16
C GLY A 118 -6.47 -1.92 11.29
N ASN A 119 -5.21 -2.08 11.66
CA ASN A 119 -4.14 -1.45 10.89
C ASN A 119 -3.69 -2.32 9.71
N PHE A 120 -3.21 -1.66 8.66
CA PHE A 120 -2.66 -2.34 7.50
C PHE A 120 -1.37 -1.67 7.02
N THR A 121 -0.25 -2.34 7.27
CA THR A 121 1.09 -1.83 6.99
C THR A 121 1.29 -1.59 5.50
N LEU A 122 1.81 -0.41 5.15
CA LEU A 122 2.25 -0.07 3.79
C LEU A 122 3.69 -0.50 3.60
N ILE A 123 4.55 -0.20 4.58
CA ILE A 123 5.97 -0.53 4.55
C ILE A 123 6.56 -0.48 5.96
N GLU A 124 7.47 -1.41 6.27
CA GLU A 124 8.47 -1.27 7.33
C GLU A 124 9.84 -1.09 6.67
N TYR A 125 10.60 -0.07 7.10
CA TYR A 125 11.83 0.31 6.40
C TYR A 125 13.00 -0.65 6.65
N ASP A 126 12.95 -1.45 7.72
CA ASP A 126 13.87 -2.56 7.97
C ASP A 126 13.46 -3.85 7.23
N GLY A 127 12.22 -3.95 6.75
CA GLY A 127 11.69 -5.08 5.98
C GLY A 127 12.55 -5.47 4.77
N ALA A 128 12.51 -6.75 4.44
CA ALA A 128 13.21 -7.39 3.34
C ALA A 128 12.31 -7.58 2.12
N VAL A 129 12.92 -7.72 0.94
CA VAL A 129 12.18 -8.10 -0.27
C VAL A 129 11.55 -9.48 -0.05
N GLY A 130 10.25 -9.59 -0.35
CA GLY A 130 9.43 -10.78 -0.12
C GLY A 130 8.58 -10.73 1.14
N ASP A 131 8.82 -9.78 2.06
CA ASP A 131 7.97 -9.59 3.24
C ASP A 131 6.57 -9.15 2.82
N LYS A 132 5.56 -9.68 3.53
CA LYS A 132 4.15 -9.55 3.19
C LYS A 132 3.31 -9.06 4.36
N TYR A 133 2.39 -8.16 4.05
CA TYR A 133 1.35 -7.67 4.95
C TYR A 133 0.00 -7.99 4.34
N THR A 134 -0.94 -8.48 5.14
CA THR A 134 -2.27 -8.86 4.63
C THR A 134 -3.37 -8.28 5.49
N HIS A 135 -4.39 -7.74 4.86
CA HIS A 135 -5.58 -7.24 5.54
C HIS A 135 -6.83 -7.60 4.75
N LYS A 136 -7.99 -7.58 5.41
CA LYS A 136 -9.27 -7.77 4.75
C LYS A 136 -9.86 -6.40 4.42
N ILE A 137 -10.02 -6.08 3.14
CA ILE A 137 -10.67 -4.84 2.68
C ILE A 137 -11.90 -5.24 1.88
N ASP A 138 -13.08 -4.73 2.27
CA ASP A 138 -14.36 -5.02 1.62
C ASP A 138 -14.63 -6.52 1.46
N GLY A 139 -14.29 -7.29 2.49
CA GLY A 139 -14.47 -8.74 2.50
C GLY A 139 -13.40 -9.54 1.73
N LYS A 140 -12.45 -8.87 1.07
CA LYS A 140 -11.42 -9.49 0.23
C LYS A 140 -10.05 -9.41 0.88
N LYS A 141 -9.24 -10.46 0.68
CA LYS A 141 -7.83 -10.46 1.06
C LYS A 141 -7.06 -9.50 0.17
N VAL A 142 -6.46 -8.49 0.78
CA VAL A 142 -5.50 -7.59 0.13
C VAL A 142 -4.13 -7.88 0.69
N THR A 143 -3.16 -8.06 -0.20
CA THR A 143 -1.76 -8.37 0.16
C THR A 143 -0.85 -7.28 -0.37
N ARG A 144 0.05 -6.81 0.49
CA ARG A 144 1.17 -5.94 0.16
C ARG A 144 2.47 -6.71 0.31
N GLU A 145 3.33 -6.66 -0.70
CA GLU A 145 4.62 -7.33 -0.71
C GLU A 145 5.73 -6.34 -1.00
N ILE A 146 6.80 -6.34 -0.21
CA ILE A 146 8.01 -5.57 -0.53
C ILE A 146 8.67 -6.23 -1.74
N THR A 147 8.65 -5.57 -2.89
CA THR A 147 9.20 -6.11 -4.15
C THR A 147 10.55 -5.51 -4.52
N TYR A 148 10.95 -4.43 -3.86
CA TYR A 148 12.22 -3.76 -4.14
C TYR A 148 12.70 -2.97 -2.93
N LYS A 149 14.03 -2.95 -2.72
CA LYS A 149 14.72 -2.11 -1.74
C LYS A 149 16.03 -1.62 -2.35
N SER A 150 16.16 -0.32 -2.55
CA SER A 150 17.39 0.29 -3.06
C SER A 150 18.55 0.06 -2.10
N THR A 151 19.75 -0.22 -2.63
CA THR A 151 21.00 -0.11 -1.88
C THR A 151 21.61 1.29 -1.99
N ASP A 152 21.30 2.02 -3.07
CA ASP A 152 21.86 3.33 -3.42
C ASP A 152 20.78 4.33 -3.87
N ASN A 153 21.14 5.61 -4.02
CA ASN A 153 20.22 6.60 -4.57
C ASN A 153 20.04 6.34 -6.08
N ASP A 154 19.01 5.56 -6.42
CA ASP A 154 18.80 4.98 -7.75
C ASP A 154 17.43 5.31 -8.37
N TYR A 155 16.59 6.04 -7.63
CA TYR A 155 15.28 6.46 -8.11
C TYR A 155 15.24 7.97 -8.31
N ALA A 156 15.09 8.38 -9.57
CA ALA A 156 14.96 9.78 -9.95
C ALA A 156 13.63 10.35 -9.44
N TRP A 157 13.73 11.36 -8.57
CA TRP A 157 12.60 12.04 -7.96
C TRP A 157 12.77 13.55 -8.09
N GLY A 158 12.17 14.11 -9.15
CA GLY A 158 12.43 15.49 -9.55
C GLY A 158 13.88 15.65 -10.02
N PHE A 159 14.64 16.51 -9.34
CA PHE A 159 16.06 16.75 -9.63
C PHE A 159 17.01 15.98 -8.71
N LEU A 160 16.50 15.05 -7.89
CA LEU A 160 17.26 14.31 -6.89
C LEU A 160 17.09 12.82 -7.11
N ASP A 161 18.19 12.07 -7.04
CA ASP A 161 18.13 10.61 -6.92
C ASP A 161 18.03 10.23 -5.44
N ILE A 162 17.11 9.32 -5.12
CA ILE A 162 16.84 8.90 -3.75
C ILE A 162 16.76 7.37 -3.64
N LYS A 163 17.09 6.82 -2.47
CA LYS A 163 16.80 5.43 -2.11
C LYS A 163 15.30 5.23 -1.95
N VAL A 164 14.76 4.14 -2.46
CA VAL A 164 13.34 3.81 -2.31
C VAL A 164 13.11 2.36 -1.92
N MET A 165 11.94 2.10 -1.38
CA MET A 165 11.36 0.76 -1.28
C MET A 165 10.08 0.74 -2.12
N LYS A 166 9.81 -0.37 -2.80
CA LYS A 166 8.57 -0.55 -3.57
C LYS A 166 7.75 -1.66 -2.95
N VAL A 167 6.47 -1.41 -2.81
CA VAL A 167 5.51 -2.35 -2.26
C VAL A 167 4.40 -2.57 -3.27
N THR A 168 4.23 -3.81 -3.69
CA THR A 168 3.16 -4.21 -4.61
C THR A 168 1.93 -4.62 -3.82
N GLU A 169 0.78 -4.01 -4.11
CA GLU A 169 -0.52 -4.37 -3.57
C GLU A 169 -1.37 -5.15 -4.60
N THR A 170 -1.96 -6.26 -4.15
CA THR A 170 -2.84 -7.13 -4.94
C THR A 170 -4.09 -7.51 -4.14
N GLY A 171 -5.15 -7.95 -4.82
CA GLY A 171 -6.36 -8.48 -4.18
C GLY A 171 -7.48 -7.46 -3.93
N ARG A 172 -7.19 -6.15 -4.06
CA ARG A 172 -8.19 -5.06 -3.91
C ARG A 172 -9.34 -5.11 -4.91
N SER A 173 -9.22 -5.95 -5.96
CA SER A 173 -10.27 -6.26 -6.93
C SER A 173 -10.91 -5.02 -7.55
N ILE A 174 -10.08 -4.06 -7.92
CA ILE A 174 -10.51 -2.85 -8.60
C ILE A 174 -10.66 -3.20 -10.10
N PRO A 175 -11.83 -3.00 -10.72
CA PRO A 175 -12.03 -3.29 -12.13
C PRO A 175 -10.98 -2.63 -13.02
N GLY A 176 -10.38 -3.40 -13.92
CA GLY A 176 -9.37 -2.92 -14.88
C GLY A 176 -7.97 -2.73 -14.30
N VAL A 177 -7.75 -2.98 -13.00
CA VAL A 177 -6.44 -2.84 -12.35
C VAL A 177 -5.95 -4.17 -11.82
N LYS A 178 -4.81 -4.59 -12.37
CA LYS A 178 -4.12 -5.83 -12.01
C LYS A 178 -3.43 -5.73 -10.66
N LYS A 179 -2.73 -4.62 -10.41
CA LYS A 179 -2.00 -4.35 -9.16
C LYS A 179 -1.66 -2.87 -9.01
N LEU A 180 -1.38 -2.46 -7.78
CA LEU A 180 -0.80 -1.16 -7.46
C LEU A 180 0.63 -1.35 -6.94
N GLU A 181 1.50 -0.38 -7.17
CA GLU A 181 2.84 -0.32 -6.59
C GLU A 181 3.02 1.03 -5.93
N TYR A 182 3.37 1.02 -4.66
CA TYR A 182 3.67 2.20 -3.87
C TYR A 182 5.18 2.32 -3.69
N ILE A 183 5.70 3.53 -3.87
CA ILE A 183 7.13 3.83 -3.81
C ILE A 183 7.37 4.73 -2.61
N PHE A 184 8.21 4.28 -1.68
CA PHE A 184 8.45 4.93 -0.40
C PHE A 184 9.91 5.31 -0.22
N ASN A 185 10.16 6.41 0.46
CA ASN A 185 11.47 6.85 0.93
C ASN A 185 11.38 7.14 2.44
N HIS A 186 12.44 6.78 3.17
CA HIS A 186 12.52 6.93 4.63
C HIS A 186 12.24 8.35 5.14
N LYS A 187 12.74 9.36 4.41
CA LYS A 187 12.60 10.79 4.75
C LYS A 187 11.29 11.38 4.24
N PHE A 188 10.98 11.15 2.97
CA PHE A 188 9.88 11.84 2.28
C PHE A 188 8.53 11.11 2.37
N GLY A 189 8.49 9.90 2.91
CA GLY A 189 7.30 9.08 2.96
C GLY A 189 6.98 8.48 1.58
N ILE A 190 5.74 8.61 1.12
CA ILE A 190 5.38 8.18 -0.24
C ILE A 190 5.93 9.17 -1.28
N VAL A 191 6.66 8.65 -2.27
CA VAL A 191 7.30 9.45 -3.34
C VAL A 191 6.78 9.11 -4.73
N GLY A 192 5.98 8.05 -4.84
CA GLY A 192 5.27 7.72 -6.06
C GLY A 192 4.26 6.60 -5.88
N ALA A 193 3.36 6.50 -6.84
CA ALA A 193 2.43 5.40 -6.95
C ALA A 193 2.28 5.02 -8.42
N LYS A 194 2.12 3.72 -8.69
CA LYS A 194 1.98 3.19 -10.03
C LYS A 194 0.83 2.20 -10.10
N ALA A 195 -0.06 2.39 -11.06
CA ALA A 195 -1.13 1.47 -11.39
C ALA A 195 -0.73 0.64 -12.60
N TYR A 196 -0.95 -0.67 -12.52
CA TYR A 196 -0.80 -1.62 -13.61
C TYR A 196 -2.20 -2.07 -14.03
N PHE A 197 -2.59 -1.81 -15.27
CA PHE A 197 -3.93 -2.10 -15.78
C PHE A 197 -3.99 -3.50 -16.42
N ASP A 198 -5.20 -4.06 -16.51
CA ASP A 198 -5.43 -5.38 -17.11
C ASP A 198 -5.11 -5.42 -18.61
N ASP A 199 -5.17 -4.28 -19.29
CA ASP A 199 -4.79 -4.11 -20.70
C ASP A 199 -3.26 -4.05 -20.93
N GLY A 200 -2.47 -4.18 -19.85
CA GLY A 200 -1.01 -4.16 -19.88
C GLY A 200 -0.41 -2.74 -19.84
N THR A 201 -1.23 -1.69 -19.88
CA THR A 201 -0.74 -0.32 -19.71
C THR A 201 -0.42 -0.01 -18.25
N GLU A 202 0.40 1.02 -18.04
CA GLU A 202 0.84 1.45 -16.72
C GLU A 202 0.75 2.97 -16.60
N LYS A 203 0.41 3.46 -15.42
CA LYS A 203 0.43 4.89 -15.10
C LYS A 203 1.18 5.09 -13.79
N ILE A 204 2.20 5.94 -13.82
CA ILE A 204 2.96 6.34 -12.63
C ILE A 204 2.68 7.82 -12.34
N ILE A 205 2.58 8.13 -11.05
CA ILE A 205 2.56 9.48 -10.53
C ILE A 205 3.71 9.65 -9.54
N SER A 206 4.43 10.76 -9.64
CA SER A 206 5.41 11.19 -8.64
C SER A 206 4.69 12.03 -7.58
N ILE A 207 5.01 11.79 -6.32
CA ILE A 207 4.42 12.50 -5.18
C ILE A 207 5.54 13.24 -4.46
N PHE A 208 5.35 14.53 -4.20
CA PHE A 208 6.32 15.42 -3.56
C PHE A 208 5.82 15.86 -2.19
N SER A 209 6.52 15.47 -1.13
CA SER A 209 6.29 16.04 0.19
C SER A 209 7.04 17.36 0.32
N GLN A 210 6.40 18.39 0.90
CA GLN A 210 6.97 19.73 1.10
C GLN A 210 7.71 19.90 2.44
N ASN A 211 8.23 18.80 3.01
CA ASN A 211 8.94 18.82 4.30
C ASN A 211 10.45 19.07 4.18
#